data_AF-A0A7C6YYD1-F1
#
_entry.id   AF-A0A7C6YYD1-F1
#
_cell.length_a   1.000
_cell.length_b   1.000
_cell.length_c   1.000
_cell.angle_alpha   90.00
_cell.angle_beta   90.00
_cell.angle_gamma   90.00
#
_symmetry.space_group_name_H-M   'P 1'
#
loop_
_entity.id
_entity.type
_entity.pdbx_description
1 polymer ?
#
loop_
_entity_poly.entity_id
_entity_poly.type
_entity_poly.pdbx_seq_one_letter_code
_entity_poly.pdbx_strand_id
1 'polypeptide(L)'
;MSQKVEKLVSILIDLDTGETIGNIRVDDLVNLDMKIWDKSISLDEKQYRYYMNIARQEAYETIKNQLEVFKKEIEGTLKDKISSIINKYEDEYIDNYTKTTLNNLNKLQEEALKLCEREIRGYAINCDYHLKNVILMHTTRDIRGLSFKLHEIGTEIIVPADIFLNNVMIRCSGCNTEIDLGTLCREGHATCKTCMEICSACGKSICTVCDDESYICSTCGEIVCTDCVMQCASCDAILCPSHSYRCTTCGKVYCIDCYEICDVCGDSICSSHINRCHDCNAFVCSDHIHKCSVCNELFCDKHIYECFLCNDNLCEIHAIKSSYSGKISCSEHSGQCSICKKIFSLDELEKCTICSTILCPDHVKTCSNCNKVYCSEHINHCNGCGKDYCSCTHGVRCKLCQETYCPECINSKGLCKACDSLAHVDSESDLLKNVFEQVPEVINYRKYYLGIAHEVNILYAKNIIMGHLIAFDKSGKILNSRKISIVEFLKRKFLKD
;
A
#
# COMPACT_ATOMS: atom_id res chain seq x y z
N MET A 1 -13.49 47.56 38.07
CA MET A 1 -14.55 48.56 38.28
C MET A 1 -15.45 48.05 39.39
N SER A 2 -15.71 48.84 40.43
CA SER A 2 -16.66 48.50 41.50
C SER A 2 -17.94 49.28 41.25
N GLN A 3 -19.06 48.60 41.08
CA GLN A 3 -20.37 49.22 40.98
C GLN A 3 -21.22 48.77 42.16
N LYS A 4 -21.65 49.72 43.00
CA LYS A 4 -22.67 49.48 44.02
C LYS A 4 -24.02 49.73 43.39
N VAL A 5 -24.84 48.68 43.30
CA VAL A 5 -26.22 48.78 42.82
C VAL A 5 -27.13 48.50 44.01
N GLU A 6 -27.96 49.48 44.38
CA GLU A 6 -29.06 49.25 45.31
C GLU A 6 -30.04 48.26 44.67
N LYS A 7 -30.30 47.14 45.36
CA LYS A 7 -31.20 46.11 44.86
C LYS A 7 -32.01 45.53 46.01
N LEU A 8 -33.30 45.36 45.77
CA LEU A 8 -34.14 44.50 46.59
C LEU A 8 -33.80 43.05 46.27
N VAL A 9 -33.37 42.31 47.27
CA VAL A 9 -33.04 40.88 47.16
C VAL A 9 -34.06 40.09 47.95
N SER A 10 -34.73 39.16 47.28
CA SER A 10 -35.65 38.21 47.91
C SER A 10 -34.86 37.04 48.45
N ILE A 11 -35.07 36.72 49.72
CA ILE A 11 -34.63 35.46 50.32
C ILE A 11 -35.85 34.55 50.37
N LEU A 12 -35.76 33.48 49.59
CA LEU A 12 -36.76 32.43 49.56
C LEU A 12 -36.34 31.38 50.58
N ILE A 13 -37.28 30.98 51.44
CA ILE A 13 -37.06 29.99 52.48
C ILE A 13 -38.00 28.83 52.20
N ASP A 14 -37.45 27.64 52.06
CA ASP A 14 -38.22 26.41 52.08
C ASP A 14 -38.79 26.23 53.49
N LEU A 15 -40.12 26.20 53.61
CA LEU A 15 -40.79 26.13 54.92
C LEU A 15 -40.72 24.74 55.54
N ASP A 16 -40.49 23.69 54.75
CA ASP A 16 -40.42 22.32 55.23
C ASP A 16 -39.00 22.01 55.76
N THR A 17 -37.96 22.56 55.12
CA THR A 17 -36.56 22.36 55.55
C THR A 17 -36.01 23.51 56.39
N GLY A 18 -36.57 24.71 56.29
CA GLY A 18 -36.03 25.93 56.89
C GLY A 18 -34.80 26.48 56.17
N GLU A 19 -34.35 25.84 55.09
CA GLU A 19 -33.19 26.25 54.31
C GLU A 19 -33.57 27.33 53.30
N THR A 20 -32.61 28.16 52.95
CA THR A 20 -32.78 29.15 51.87
C THR A 20 -32.72 28.47 50.51
N ILE A 21 -33.63 28.85 49.62
CA ILE A 21 -33.60 28.45 48.21
C ILE A 21 -32.71 29.45 47.46
N GLY A 22 -31.53 29.01 47.04
CA GLY A 22 -30.46 29.85 46.50
C GLY A 22 -29.31 30.05 47.49
N ASN A 23 -28.33 30.88 47.15
CA ASN A 23 -27.00 30.84 47.80
C ASN A 23 -26.83 31.81 48.96
N ILE A 24 -27.91 32.21 49.62
CA ILE A 24 -27.84 33.08 50.80
C ILE A 24 -27.95 32.17 52.01
N ARG A 25 -26.84 31.81 52.68
CA ARG A 25 -26.95 30.96 53.87
C ARG A 25 -27.69 31.70 54.97
N VAL A 26 -28.56 31.02 55.71
CA VAL A 26 -29.23 31.60 56.90
C VAL A 26 -28.18 32.18 57.86
N ASP A 27 -27.04 31.50 58.02
CA ASP A 27 -25.91 31.96 58.84
C ASP A 27 -25.32 33.30 58.37
N ASP A 28 -25.29 33.57 57.06
CA ASP A 28 -24.82 34.86 56.52
C ASP A 28 -25.77 36.01 56.91
N LEU A 29 -27.04 35.70 57.16
CA LEU A 29 -28.06 36.67 57.55
C LEU A 29 -28.07 36.91 59.06
N VAL A 30 -27.94 35.84 59.85
CA VAL A 30 -27.94 35.91 61.33
C VAL A 30 -26.73 36.68 61.84
N ASN A 31 -25.61 36.64 61.12
CA ASN A 31 -24.38 37.36 61.48
C ASN A 31 -24.39 38.84 61.04
N LEU A 32 -25.44 39.33 60.38
CA LEU A 32 -25.56 40.75 60.05
C LEU A 32 -25.94 41.53 61.31
N ASP A 33 -25.24 42.64 61.56
CA ASP A 33 -25.62 43.61 62.59
C ASP A 33 -26.87 44.39 62.13
N MET A 34 -28.03 43.74 62.27
CA MET A 34 -29.32 44.29 61.91
C MET A 34 -29.85 45.14 63.07
N LYS A 35 -29.84 46.47 62.89
CA LYS A 35 -30.54 47.36 63.82
C LYS A 35 -32.04 47.09 63.73
N ILE A 36 -32.64 46.64 64.84
CA ILE A 36 -34.08 46.46 64.95
C ILE A 36 -34.74 47.83 64.79
N TRP A 37 -35.59 47.97 63.77
CA TRP A 37 -36.39 49.17 63.56
C TRP A 37 -37.79 48.92 64.15
N ASP A 38 -38.03 49.37 65.38
CA ASP A 38 -39.23 49.07 66.20
C ASP A 38 -40.58 49.61 65.64
N LYS A 39 -40.60 50.18 64.43
CA LYS A 39 -41.84 50.61 63.78
C LYS A 39 -42.26 49.57 62.73
N SER A 40 -43.30 48.80 63.05
CA SER A 40 -44.11 48.13 62.04
C SER A 40 -44.81 49.20 61.20
N ILE A 41 -44.28 49.50 60.02
CA ILE A 41 -44.95 50.37 59.06
C ILE A 41 -46.00 49.52 58.35
N SER A 42 -47.28 49.90 58.42
CA SER A 42 -48.29 49.27 57.58
C SER A 42 -47.99 49.63 56.12
N LEU A 43 -47.66 48.64 55.31
CA LEU A 43 -47.53 48.82 53.86
C LEU A 43 -48.91 49.15 53.28
N ASP A 44 -48.99 50.19 52.46
CA ASP A 44 -50.21 50.41 51.68
C ASP A 44 -50.37 49.30 50.62
N GLU A 45 -51.59 49.12 50.10
CA GLU A 45 -51.88 48.02 49.16
C GLU A 45 -51.03 48.08 47.88
N LYS A 46 -50.65 49.29 47.43
CA LYS A 46 -49.86 49.49 46.21
C LYS A 46 -48.41 49.08 46.45
N GLN A 47 -47.83 49.47 47.58
CA GLN A 47 -46.49 49.09 48.02
C GLN A 47 -46.40 47.58 48.28
N TYR A 48 -47.39 46.99 48.95
CA TYR A 48 -47.46 45.54 49.16
C TYR A 48 -47.48 44.77 47.83
N ARG A 49 -48.35 45.17 46.89
CA ARG A 49 -48.41 44.54 45.56
C ARG A 49 -47.10 44.70 44.79
N TYR A 50 -46.46 45.87 44.87
CA TYR A 50 -45.16 46.12 44.25
C TYR A 50 -44.08 45.17 44.76
N TYR A 51 -43.92 45.07 46.09
CA TYR A 51 -42.95 44.17 46.72
C TYR A 51 -43.23 42.69 46.44
N MET A 52 -44.49 42.28 46.50
CA MET A 52 -44.88 40.90 46.16
C MET A 52 -44.63 40.54 44.70
N ASN A 53 -44.78 41.49 43.77
CA ASN A 53 -44.46 41.25 42.36
C ASN A 53 -42.95 41.07 42.14
N ILE A 54 -42.11 41.86 42.83
CA ILE A 54 -40.65 41.66 42.81
C ILE A 54 -40.30 40.26 43.29
N ALA A 55 -40.85 39.86 44.45
CA ALA A 55 -40.60 38.55 45.01
C ALA A 55 -41.02 37.40 44.09
N ARG A 56 -42.20 37.53 43.45
CA ARG A 56 -42.69 36.55 42.46
C ARG A 56 -41.77 36.45 41.27
N GLN A 57 -41.28 37.58 40.75
CA GLN A 57 -40.38 37.59 39.61
C GLN A 57 -39.03 36.94 39.95
N GLU A 58 -38.45 37.24 41.11
CA GLU A 58 -37.20 36.60 41.53
C GLU A 58 -37.36 35.10 41.83
N ALA A 59 -38.49 34.69 42.43
CA ALA A 59 -38.82 33.27 42.61
C ALA A 59 -38.97 32.55 41.27
N TYR A 60 -39.69 33.16 40.33
CA TYR A 60 -39.84 32.63 38.97
C TYR A 60 -38.48 32.43 38.29
N GLU A 61 -37.62 33.44 38.29
CA GLU A 61 -36.29 33.34 37.67
C GLU A 61 -35.41 32.29 38.35
N THR A 62 -35.48 32.16 39.68
CA THR A 62 -34.71 31.16 40.43
C THR A 62 -35.14 29.74 40.07
N ILE A 63 -36.46 29.49 40.09
CA ILE A 63 -37.03 28.18 39.71
C ILE A 63 -36.75 27.89 38.25
N LYS A 64 -36.92 28.87 37.36
CA LYS A 64 -36.61 28.73 35.93
C LYS A 64 -35.16 28.34 35.70
N ASN A 65 -34.21 28.99 36.37
CA ASN A 65 -32.78 28.66 36.23
C ASN A 65 -32.47 27.24 36.73
N GLN A 66 -33.05 26.80 37.85
CA GLN A 66 -32.91 25.43 38.34
C GLN A 66 -33.52 24.42 37.36
N LEU A 67 -34.69 24.73 36.80
CA LEU A 67 -35.34 23.91 35.77
C LEU A 67 -34.50 23.83 34.49
N GLU A 68 -33.84 24.92 34.08
CA GLU A 68 -32.93 24.91 32.92
C GLU A 68 -31.67 24.06 33.16
N VAL A 69 -31.08 24.08 34.37
CA VAL A 69 -29.97 23.17 34.74
C VAL A 69 -30.44 21.72 34.64
N PHE A 70 -31.55 21.40 35.30
CA PHE A 70 -32.10 20.05 35.32
C PHE A 70 -32.52 19.58 33.92
N LYS A 71 -33.06 20.50 33.10
CA LYS A 71 -33.35 20.26 31.69
C LYS A 71 -32.09 19.92 30.91
N LYS A 72 -30.97 20.62 31.11
CA LYS A 72 -29.69 20.29 30.45
C LYS A 72 -29.13 18.93 30.88
N GLU A 73 -29.23 18.58 32.15
CA GLU A 73 -28.82 17.26 32.66
C GLU A 73 -29.68 16.13 32.07
N ILE A 74 -30.99 16.37 31.98
CA ILE A 74 -31.93 15.48 31.31
C ILE A 74 -31.65 15.42 29.82
N GLU A 75 -31.38 16.55 29.14
CA GLU A 75 -31.09 16.59 27.71
C GLU A 75 -29.87 15.74 27.38
N GLY A 76 -28.80 15.79 28.20
CA GLY A 76 -27.65 14.89 28.05
C GLY A 76 -28.05 13.42 28.18
N THR A 77 -28.73 13.07 29.27
CA THR A 77 -29.18 11.69 29.54
C THR A 77 -30.16 11.17 28.47
N LEU A 78 -31.05 12.04 27.99
CA LEU A 78 -32.03 11.77 26.96
C LEU A 78 -31.35 11.60 25.61
N LYS A 79 -30.36 12.44 25.28
CA LYS A 79 -29.53 12.31 24.08
C LYS A 79 -28.82 10.96 24.08
N ASP A 80 -28.19 10.57 25.18
CA ASP A 80 -27.52 9.27 25.31
C ASP A 80 -28.49 8.09 25.13
N LYS A 81 -29.68 8.16 25.75
CA LYS A 81 -30.72 7.13 25.59
C LYS A 81 -31.26 7.07 24.16
N ILE A 82 -31.51 8.20 23.53
CA ILE A 82 -31.96 8.27 22.13
C ILE A 82 -30.87 7.70 21.21
N SER A 83 -29.61 8.08 21.40
CA SER A 83 -28.48 7.53 20.65
C SER A 83 -28.35 6.02 20.84
N SER A 84 -28.54 5.49 22.06
CA SER A 84 -28.55 4.05 22.30
C SER A 84 -29.70 3.33 21.60
N ILE A 85 -30.89 3.94 21.52
CA ILE A 85 -32.03 3.38 20.78
C ILE A 85 -31.71 3.40 19.28
N ILE A 86 -31.23 4.52 18.74
CA ILE A 86 -30.87 4.66 17.32
C ILE A 86 -29.84 3.61 16.92
N ASN A 87 -28.71 3.52 17.65
CA ASN A 87 -27.64 2.57 17.34
C ASN A 87 -28.15 1.13 17.33
N LYS A 88 -28.95 0.75 18.33
CA LYS A 88 -29.53 -0.60 18.40
C LYS A 88 -30.39 -0.91 17.18
N TYR A 89 -31.23 0.03 16.75
CA TYR A 89 -32.10 -0.17 15.60
C TYR A 89 -31.35 -0.06 14.26
N GLU A 90 -30.27 0.71 14.16
CA GLU A 90 -29.37 0.71 13.00
C GLU A 90 -28.68 -0.64 12.84
N ASP A 91 -28.14 -1.22 13.92
CA ASP A 91 -27.55 -2.55 13.92
C ASP A 91 -28.58 -3.62 13.46
N GLU A 92 -29.78 -3.60 14.05
CA GLU A 92 -30.87 -4.51 13.64
C GLU A 92 -31.33 -4.28 12.20
N TYR A 93 -31.27 -3.04 11.70
CA TYR A 93 -31.62 -2.70 10.32
C TYR A 93 -30.58 -3.26 9.35
N ILE A 94 -29.29 -3.08 9.63
CA ILE A 94 -28.18 -3.60 8.83
C ILE A 94 -28.26 -5.12 8.72
N ASP A 95 -28.47 -5.82 9.85
CA ASP A 95 -28.58 -7.27 9.90
C ASP A 95 -29.76 -7.83 9.09
N ASN A 96 -30.87 -7.09 9.04
CA ASN A 96 -32.11 -7.51 8.37
C ASN A 96 -32.25 -7.02 6.93
N TYR A 97 -31.45 -6.05 6.49
CA TYR A 97 -31.54 -5.44 5.15
C TYR A 97 -31.47 -6.45 4.01
N THR A 98 -30.67 -7.52 4.18
CA THR A 98 -30.50 -8.58 3.17
C THR A 98 -31.57 -9.67 3.21
N LYS A 99 -32.37 -9.75 4.29
CA LYS A 99 -33.29 -10.86 4.58
C LYS A 99 -34.77 -10.48 4.56
N THR A 100 -35.10 -9.19 4.51
CA THR A 100 -36.48 -8.71 4.72
C THR A 100 -36.96 -7.73 3.64
N THR A 101 -38.27 -7.53 3.57
CA THR A 101 -38.92 -6.64 2.59
C THR A 101 -38.91 -5.19 3.06
N LEU A 102 -38.97 -4.24 2.12
CA LEU A 102 -39.03 -2.79 2.39
C LEU A 102 -40.10 -2.41 3.43
N ASN A 103 -41.25 -3.08 3.41
CA ASN A 103 -42.35 -2.80 4.33
C ASN A 103 -42.01 -3.18 5.80
N ASN A 104 -41.18 -4.21 6.00
CA ASN A 104 -40.72 -4.60 7.34
C ASN A 104 -39.67 -3.61 7.85
N LEU A 105 -38.79 -3.13 6.97
CA LEU A 105 -37.79 -2.11 7.29
C LEU A 105 -38.45 -0.77 7.69
N ASN A 106 -39.51 -0.34 6.99
CA ASN A 106 -40.27 0.86 7.36
C ASN A 106 -40.95 0.72 8.73
N LYS A 107 -41.48 -0.47 9.06
CA LYS A 107 -42.07 -0.72 10.39
C LYS A 107 -41.06 -0.60 11.52
N LEU A 108 -39.84 -1.11 11.33
CA LEU A 108 -38.76 -0.98 12.30
C LEU A 108 -38.39 0.48 12.57
N GLN A 109 -38.31 1.30 11.51
CA GLN A 109 -38.08 2.75 11.65
C GLN A 109 -39.21 3.45 12.40
N GLU A 110 -40.47 3.13 12.10
CA GLU A 110 -41.62 3.69 12.82
C GLU A 110 -41.65 3.31 14.31
N GLU A 111 -41.24 2.09 14.66
CA GLU A 111 -41.16 1.64 16.05
C GLU A 111 -40.06 2.37 16.83
N ALA A 112 -38.88 2.56 16.21
CA ALA A 112 -37.79 3.34 16.80
C ALA A 112 -38.23 4.78 17.09
N LEU A 113 -38.90 5.44 16.14
CA LEU A 113 -39.41 6.81 16.32
C LEU A 113 -40.43 6.90 17.47
N LYS A 114 -41.34 5.94 17.59
CA LYS A 114 -42.33 5.90 18.69
C LYS A 114 -41.68 5.74 20.05
N LEU A 115 -40.61 4.95 20.16
CA LEU A 115 -39.86 4.80 21.41
C LEU A 115 -39.14 6.11 21.77
N CYS A 116 -38.49 6.77 20.81
CA CYS A 116 -37.89 8.08 21.02
C CYS A 116 -38.94 9.12 21.48
N GLU A 117 -40.10 9.19 20.82
CA GLU A 117 -41.19 10.07 21.25
C GLU A 117 -41.69 9.77 22.66
N ARG A 118 -41.79 8.49 23.03
CA ARG A 118 -42.22 8.09 24.37
C ARG A 118 -41.22 8.52 25.42
N GLU A 119 -39.92 8.34 25.16
CA GLU A 119 -38.87 8.81 26.07
C GLU A 119 -38.97 10.34 26.19
N ILE A 120 -39.00 11.10 25.08
CA ILE A 120 -39.15 12.57 25.10
C ILE A 120 -40.34 13.02 25.95
N ARG A 121 -41.52 12.41 25.80
CA ARG A 121 -42.70 12.72 26.61
C ARG A 121 -42.53 12.35 28.09
N GLY A 122 -41.83 11.26 28.38
CA GLY A 122 -41.55 10.81 29.75
C GLY A 122 -40.67 11.78 30.55
N TYR A 123 -39.85 12.60 29.86
CA TYR A 123 -39.02 13.63 30.48
C TYR A 123 -39.68 15.03 30.48
N ALA A 124 -40.97 15.15 30.15
CA ALA A 124 -41.68 16.42 30.26
C ALA A 124 -41.92 16.80 31.73
N ILE A 125 -41.44 17.97 32.14
CA ILE A 125 -41.57 18.46 33.52
C ILE A 125 -42.65 19.53 33.58
N ASN A 126 -43.68 19.27 34.37
CA ASN A 126 -44.67 20.27 34.76
C ASN A 126 -44.36 20.71 36.19
N CYS A 127 -44.09 21.99 36.39
CA CYS A 127 -43.75 22.56 37.69
C CYS A 127 -44.77 23.63 38.07
N ASP A 128 -45.45 23.42 39.19
CA ASP A 128 -46.28 24.42 39.86
C ASP A 128 -45.60 24.80 41.19
N TYR A 129 -45.56 26.10 41.51
CA TYR A 129 -44.99 26.58 42.77
C TYR A 129 -45.89 27.64 43.42
N HIS A 130 -45.88 27.65 44.75
CA HIS A 130 -46.66 28.57 45.57
C HIS A 130 -45.76 29.37 46.52
N LEU A 131 -45.75 30.68 46.35
CA LEU A 131 -45.00 31.60 47.21
C LEU A 131 -45.77 31.83 48.51
N LYS A 132 -45.32 31.20 49.62
CA LYS A 132 -45.98 31.28 50.93
C LYS A 132 -45.47 32.44 51.79
N ASN A 133 -44.16 32.62 51.92
CA ASN A 133 -43.50 33.68 52.69
C ASN A 133 -42.27 34.19 51.93
N VAL A 134 -41.95 35.48 52.07
CA VAL A 134 -40.77 36.10 51.46
C VAL A 134 -40.18 37.13 52.41
N ILE A 135 -38.85 37.12 52.53
CA ILE A 135 -38.10 38.22 53.14
C ILE A 135 -37.50 39.05 52.02
N LEU A 136 -37.84 40.34 51.98
CA LEU A 136 -37.26 41.29 51.05
C LEU A 136 -36.23 42.13 51.78
N MET A 137 -34.97 42.01 51.37
CA MET A 137 -33.88 42.82 51.89
C MET A 137 -33.55 43.94 50.93
N HIS A 138 -33.57 45.17 51.41
CA HIS A 138 -32.98 46.29 50.67
C HIS A 138 -31.50 46.37 51.00
N THR A 139 -30.65 46.10 50.02
CA THR A 139 -29.20 45.98 50.22
C THR A 139 -28.44 46.38 48.96
N THR A 140 -27.12 46.57 49.08
CA THR A 140 -26.25 46.87 47.94
C THR A 140 -25.57 45.59 47.47
N ARG A 141 -25.67 45.28 46.17
CA ARG A 141 -24.80 44.28 45.54
C ARG A 141 -23.52 44.96 45.06
N ASP A 142 -22.37 44.31 45.28
CA ASP A 142 -21.07 44.80 44.83
C ASP A 142 -20.58 43.92 43.68
N ILE A 143 -20.59 44.47 42.46
CA ILE A 143 -20.04 43.76 41.29
C ILE A 143 -18.56 44.10 41.21
N ARG A 144 -17.71 43.07 41.28
CA ARG A 144 -16.26 43.22 41.15
C ARG A 144 -15.71 42.34 40.04
N GLY A 145 -14.68 42.84 39.38
CA GLY A 145 -13.87 42.03 38.47
C GLY A 145 -12.84 41.25 39.28
N LEU A 146 -12.91 39.93 39.26
CA LEU A 146 -11.88 39.05 39.78
C LEU A 146 -10.83 38.83 38.68
N SER A 147 -9.57 39.06 39.02
CA SER A 147 -8.47 38.83 38.08
C SER A 147 -7.95 37.40 38.22
N PHE A 148 -7.96 36.67 37.11
CA PHE A 148 -7.42 35.33 36.98
C PHE A 148 -6.25 35.34 36.00
N LYS A 149 -5.12 34.77 36.41
CA LYS A 149 -3.97 34.60 35.53
C LYS A 149 -3.92 33.16 35.01
N LEU A 150 -4.07 32.98 33.71
CA LEU A 150 -3.98 31.67 33.08
C LEU A 150 -2.53 31.18 33.08
N HIS A 151 -2.28 30.01 33.65
CA HIS A 151 -0.93 29.46 33.77
C HIS A 151 -0.27 29.16 32.41
N GLU A 152 -1.03 28.71 31.42
CA GLU A 152 -0.50 28.29 30.11
C GLU A 152 -0.02 29.46 29.25
N ILE A 153 -0.75 30.57 29.25
CA ILE A 153 -0.51 31.71 28.34
C ILE A 153 -0.06 32.98 29.07
N GLY A 154 -0.11 33.00 30.41
CA GLY A 154 0.25 34.16 31.23
C GLY A 154 -0.73 35.33 31.16
N THR A 155 -1.78 35.22 30.35
CA THR A 155 -2.83 36.23 30.16
C THR A 155 -3.63 36.43 31.44
N GLU A 156 -3.87 37.70 31.76
CA GLU A 156 -4.72 38.13 32.85
C GLU A 156 -6.14 38.38 32.33
N ILE A 157 -7.11 37.72 32.93
CA ILE A 157 -8.52 37.74 32.53
C ILE A 157 -9.35 38.24 33.70
N ILE A 158 -10.23 39.20 33.42
CA ILE A 158 -11.13 39.78 34.42
C ILE A 158 -12.51 39.17 34.27
N VAL A 159 -12.93 38.42 35.29
CA VAL A 159 -14.26 37.78 35.33
C VAL A 159 -15.15 38.58 36.27
N PRO A 160 -16.33 39.05 35.83
CA PRO A 160 -17.27 39.71 36.71
C PRO A 160 -17.84 38.70 37.72
N ALA A 161 -17.79 39.05 39.00
CA ALA A 161 -18.40 38.29 40.08
C ALA A 161 -19.34 39.21 40.88
N ASP A 162 -20.52 38.68 41.17
CA ASP A 162 -21.46 39.30 42.09
C ASP A 162 -21.01 38.96 43.51
N ILE A 163 -20.56 39.96 44.28
CA ILE A 163 -20.22 39.80 45.69
C ILE A 163 -21.43 40.19 46.52
N PHE A 164 -21.92 39.23 47.28
CA PHE A 164 -23.05 39.43 48.18
C PHE A 164 -22.75 38.77 49.53
N LEU A 165 -22.70 39.59 50.59
CA LEU A 165 -22.28 39.17 51.93
C LEU A 165 -20.89 38.48 51.86
N ASN A 166 -20.79 37.21 52.28
CA ASN A 166 -19.56 36.41 52.22
C ASN A 166 -19.45 35.55 50.96
N ASN A 167 -20.43 35.64 50.04
CA ASN A 167 -20.50 34.79 48.86
C ASN A 167 -20.03 35.55 47.61
N VAL A 168 -19.23 34.85 46.80
CA VAL A 168 -18.70 35.33 45.53
C VAL A 168 -19.34 34.49 44.44
N MET A 169 -20.31 35.06 43.73
CA MET A 169 -21.08 34.34 42.72
C MET A 169 -20.50 34.63 41.34
N ILE A 170 -19.99 33.60 40.67
CA ILE A 170 -19.59 33.65 39.25
C ILE A 170 -20.65 32.91 38.44
N ARG A 171 -21.07 33.48 37.30
CA ARG A 171 -22.04 32.88 36.39
C ARG A 171 -21.36 32.33 35.15
N CYS A 172 -21.79 31.16 34.71
CA CYS A 172 -21.43 30.58 33.42
C CYS A 172 -21.82 31.53 32.30
N SER A 173 -20.88 31.90 31.44
CA SER A 173 -21.14 32.80 30.31
C SER A 173 -22.08 32.18 29.27
N GLY A 174 -22.20 30.86 29.21
CA GLY A 174 -23.06 30.15 28.26
C GLY A 174 -24.50 29.92 28.74
N CYS A 175 -24.68 29.39 29.96
CA CYS A 175 -26.01 29.07 30.49
C CYS A 175 -26.51 30.01 31.59
N ASN A 176 -25.69 30.99 32.00
CA ASN A 176 -25.98 31.97 33.04
C ASN A 176 -26.28 31.39 34.44
N THR A 177 -26.06 30.09 34.61
CA THR A 177 -26.14 29.40 35.90
C THR A 177 -24.89 29.71 36.70
N GLU A 178 -25.01 29.74 38.01
CA GLU A 178 -23.85 29.90 38.87
C GLU A 178 -22.92 28.69 38.81
N ILE A 179 -21.63 28.93 39.00
CA ILE A 179 -20.60 27.91 38.93
C ILE A 179 -19.69 27.98 40.15
N ASP A 180 -19.65 26.88 40.91
CA ASP A 180 -18.65 26.67 41.96
C ASP A 180 -17.35 26.06 41.39
N LEU A 181 -17.50 25.23 40.35
CA LEU A 181 -16.42 24.61 39.61
C LEU A 181 -16.63 24.88 38.11
N GLY A 182 -15.64 25.51 37.48
CA GLY A 182 -15.71 25.86 36.06
C GLY A 182 -14.34 25.99 35.43
N THR A 183 -14.32 26.26 34.13
CA THR A 183 -13.10 26.52 33.35
C THR A 183 -13.16 27.92 32.76
N LEU A 184 -12.00 28.56 32.61
CA LEU A 184 -11.87 29.81 31.89
C LEU A 184 -11.32 29.52 30.50
N CYS A 185 -12.05 29.91 29.46
CA CYS A 185 -11.53 29.85 28.10
C CYS A 185 -10.49 30.96 27.86
N ARG A 186 -9.76 30.88 26.73
CA ARG A 186 -8.70 31.85 26.39
C ARG A 186 -9.20 33.28 26.19
N GLU A 187 -10.46 33.45 25.79
CA GLU A 187 -11.11 34.76 25.64
C GLU A 187 -11.75 35.27 26.95
N GLY A 188 -11.70 34.47 28.02
CA GLY A 188 -12.12 34.87 29.35
C GLY A 188 -13.57 34.59 29.74
N HIS A 189 -14.26 33.74 28.98
CA HIS A 189 -15.55 33.20 29.41
C HIS A 189 -15.35 32.15 30.49
N ALA A 190 -16.04 32.35 31.62
CA ALA A 190 -16.13 31.37 32.68
C ALA A 190 -17.28 30.41 32.37
N THR A 191 -17.03 29.12 32.22
CA THR A 191 -18.06 28.14 31.84
C THR A 191 -18.13 26.95 32.80
N CYS A 192 -19.33 26.41 32.97
CA CYS A 192 -19.55 25.14 33.68
C CYS A 192 -19.05 23.96 32.84
N LYS A 193 -18.88 22.79 33.47
CA LYS A 193 -18.45 21.55 32.81
C LYS A 193 -19.32 21.17 31.59
N THR A 194 -20.60 21.52 31.60
CA THR A 194 -21.55 21.19 30.51
C THR A 194 -21.48 22.16 29.34
N CYS A 195 -21.00 23.40 29.54
CA CYS A 195 -20.87 24.41 28.48
C CYS A 195 -19.43 24.50 27.93
N MET A 196 -18.67 23.42 28.11
CA MET A 196 -17.24 23.38 27.86
C MET A 196 -16.85 21.99 27.38
N GLU A 197 -16.24 21.95 26.22
CA GLU A 197 -15.62 20.76 25.65
C GLU A 197 -14.12 21.00 25.45
N ILE A 198 -13.35 19.93 25.23
CA ILE A 198 -11.91 20.02 24.97
C ILE A 198 -11.64 19.34 23.64
N CYS A 199 -10.96 20.04 22.74
CA CYS A 199 -10.54 19.44 21.48
C CYS A 199 -9.54 18.31 21.73
N SER A 200 -9.88 17.10 21.28
CA SER A 200 -9.01 15.92 21.36
C SER A 200 -7.67 16.09 20.63
N ALA A 201 -7.62 16.91 19.58
CA ALA A 201 -6.43 17.08 18.74
C ALA A 201 -5.41 18.09 19.30
N CYS A 202 -5.87 19.21 19.85
CA CYS A 202 -4.99 20.30 20.30
C CYS A 202 -5.13 20.68 21.77
N GLY A 203 -6.08 20.09 22.50
CA GLY A 203 -6.36 20.41 23.90
C GLY A 203 -7.02 21.77 24.14
N LYS A 204 -7.38 22.52 23.08
CA LYS A 204 -8.05 23.83 23.21
C LYS A 204 -9.43 23.66 23.85
N SER A 205 -9.71 24.55 24.79
CA SER A 205 -11.04 24.75 25.37
C SER A 205 -12.04 25.24 24.33
N ILE A 206 -13.10 24.49 24.08
CA ILE A 206 -14.22 24.87 23.22
C ILE A 206 -15.37 25.26 24.14
N CYS A 207 -15.56 26.56 24.34
CA CYS A 207 -16.69 27.06 25.12
C CYS A 207 -17.81 27.50 24.17
N THR A 208 -19.06 27.23 24.55
CA THR A 208 -20.27 27.53 23.74
C THR A 208 -20.54 29.02 23.51
N VAL A 209 -19.61 29.90 23.88
CA VAL A 209 -19.69 31.36 23.72
C VAL A 209 -18.65 31.87 22.71
N CYS A 210 -17.47 31.22 22.64
CA CYS A 210 -16.42 31.58 21.66
C CYS A 210 -16.53 30.78 20.37
N ASP A 211 -16.91 29.51 20.51
CA ASP A 211 -16.99 28.55 19.43
C ASP A 211 -18.42 27.99 19.48
N ASP A 212 -19.23 28.37 18.50
CA ASP A 212 -20.61 27.89 18.36
C ASP A 212 -20.64 26.46 17.80
N GLU A 213 -19.53 25.98 17.27
CA GLU A 213 -19.43 24.70 16.57
C GLU A 213 -18.27 23.86 17.11
N SER A 214 -18.63 22.71 17.68
CA SER A 214 -17.72 21.59 17.87
C SER A 214 -18.09 20.49 16.89
N TYR A 215 -17.08 19.80 16.34
CA TYR A 215 -17.29 18.73 15.38
C TYR A 215 -16.92 17.38 15.99
N ILE A 216 -17.64 16.33 15.59
CA ILE A 216 -17.37 14.96 16.03
C ILE A 216 -16.69 14.22 14.88
N CYS A 217 -15.51 13.67 15.12
CA CYS A 217 -14.81 12.87 14.11
C CYS A 217 -15.63 11.62 13.76
N SER A 218 -15.95 11.43 12.48
CA SER A 218 -16.75 10.29 12.00
C SER A 218 -16.06 8.94 12.19
N THR A 219 -14.74 8.91 12.41
CA THR A 219 -13.96 7.66 12.59
C THR A 219 -13.83 7.24 14.04
N CYS A 220 -13.61 8.18 14.97
CA CYS A 220 -13.35 7.85 16.39
C CYS A 220 -14.35 8.44 17.39
N GLY A 221 -15.28 9.30 16.95
CA GLY A 221 -16.28 9.92 17.83
C GLY A 221 -15.76 11.04 18.73
N GLU A 222 -14.48 11.41 18.62
CA GLU A 222 -13.86 12.45 19.46
C GLU A 222 -14.21 13.86 18.97
N ILE A 223 -14.26 14.81 19.91
CA ILE A 223 -14.57 16.22 19.63
C ILE A 223 -13.35 16.95 19.07
N VAL A 224 -13.55 17.76 18.04
CA VAL A 224 -12.54 18.54 17.32
C VAL A 224 -13.02 19.99 17.15
N CYS A 225 -12.13 20.96 17.37
CA CYS A 225 -12.45 22.38 17.14
C CYS A 225 -12.40 22.74 15.64
N THR A 226 -12.99 23.89 15.31
CA THR A 226 -12.96 24.55 14.00
C THR A 226 -11.56 24.66 13.39
N ASP A 227 -10.53 24.88 14.21
CA ASP A 227 -9.14 25.01 13.74
C ASP A 227 -8.48 23.66 13.38
N CYS A 228 -8.97 22.55 13.95
CA CYS A 228 -8.38 21.22 13.80
C CYS A 228 -9.21 20.28 12.93
N VAL A 229 -10.42 20.68 12.57
CA VAL A 229 -11.32 19.87 11.76
C VAL A 229 -10.76 19.72 10.34
N MET A 230 -10.82 18.50 9.84
CA MET A 230 -10.47 18.16 8.47
C MET A 230 -11.70 17.55 7.81
N GLN A 231 -11.83 17.69 6.49
CA GLN A 231 -12.97 17.17 5.74
C GLN A 231 -12.49 16.23 4.63
N CYS A 232 -13.15 15.07 4.51
CA CYS A 232 -12.89 14.13 3.44
C CYS A 232 -13.32 14.73 2.10
N ALA A 233 -12.41 14.82 1.14
CA ALA A 233 -12.69 15.38 -0.18
C ALA A 233 -13.60 14.49 -1.08
N SER A 234 -13.97 13.29 -0.63
CA SER A 234 -14.83 12.34 -1.36
C SER A 234 -16.24 12.27 -0.80
N CYS A 235 -16.37 12.09 0.52
CA CYS A 235 -17.66 11.85 1.19
C CYS A 235 -18.04 12.95 2.19
N ASP A 236 -17.27 14.03 2.28
CA ASP A 236 -17.49 15.17 3.19
C ASP A 236 -17.50 14.83 4.69
N ALA A 237 -17.10 13.61 5.06
CA ALA A 237 -16.97 13.20 6.47
C ALA A 237 -15.99 14.10 7.24
N ILE A 238 -16.34 14.41 8.49
CA ILE A 238 -15.54 15.20 9.42
C ILE A 238 -14.49 14.32 10.08
N LEU A 239 -13.23 14.76 10.04
CA LEU A 239 -12.07 14.00 10.50
C LEU A 239 -11.25 14.83 11.48
N CYS A 240 -10.72 14.17 12.50
CA CYS A 240 -9.62 14.74 13.28
C CYS A 240 -8.29 14.54 12.52
N PRO A 241 -7.22 15.28 12.88
CA PRO A 241 -5.93 15.17 12.20
C PRO A 241 -5.35 13.75 12.17
N SER A 242 -5.58 12.94 13.21
CA SER A 242 -5.06 11.56 13.29
C SER A 242 -5.79 10.56 12.38
N HIS A 243 -6.99 10.89 11.90
CA HIS A 243 -7.78 10.04 10.99
C HIS A 243 -7.94 10.67 9.61
N SER A 244 -7.02 11.59 9.28
CA SER A 244 -6.98 12.30 8.01
C SER A 244 -5.78 11.83 7.18
N TYR A 245 -6.04 11.29 6.00
CA TYR A 245 -5.00 10.73 5.12
C TYR A 245 -4.85 11.59 3.88
N ARG A 246 -3.62 11.95 3.52
CA ARG A 246 -3.36 12.78 2.33
C ARG A 246 -2.99 11.92 1.14
N CYS A 247 -3.71 12.09 0.05
CA CYS A 247 -3.35 11.44 -1.22
C CYS A 247 -2.04 12.03 -1.76
N THR A 248 -1.02 11.21 -2.00
CA THR A 248 0.28 11.70 -2.52
C THR A 248 0.16 12.27 -3.94
N THR A 249 -0.81 11.80 -4.73
CA THR A 249 -1.04 12.27 -6.10
C THR A 249 -1.74 13.64 -6.18
N CYS A 250 -2.77 13.89 -5.36
CA CYS A 250 -3.57 15.12 -5.46
C CYS A 250 -3.49 16.06 -4.24
N GLY A 251 -2.83 15.64 -3.15
CA GLY A 251 -2.64 16.41 -1.93
C GLY A 251 -3.88 16.59 -1.04
N LYS A 252 -5.06 16.15 -1.50
CA LYS A 252 -6.33 16.25 -0.77
C LYS A 252 -6.41 15.24 0.37
N VAL A 253 -7.28 15.52 1.34
CA VAL A 253 -7.50 14.74 2.55
C VAL A 253 -8.68 13.78 2.37
N TYR A 254 -8.55 12.56 2.87
CA TYR A 254 -9.54 11.49 2.78
C TYR A 254 -9.67 10.75 4.13
N CYS A 255 -10.86 10.19 4.38
CA CYS A 255 -11.14 9.30 5.51
C CYS A 255 -10.62 7.88 5.25
N ILE A 256 -10.66 7.02 6.28
CA ILE A 256 -10.17 5.64 6.18
C ILE A 256 -10.83 4.81 5.08
N ASP A 257 -12.10 5.09 4.78
CA ASP A 257 -12.87 4.34 3.77
C ASP A 257 -12.69 4.88 2.34
N CYS A 258 -12.08 6.05 2.17
CA CYS A 258 -11.92 6.74 0.89
C CYS A 258 -10.46 6.80 0.40
N TYR A 259 -9.55 6.10 1.08
CA TYR A 259 -8.16 5.96 0.68
C TYR A 259 -7.75 4.49 0.69
N GLU A 260 -6.71 4.20 -0.08
CA GLU A 260 -6.05 2.90 -0.16
C GLU A 260 -4.55 3.11 -0.03
N ILE A 261 -3.82 2.06 0.34
CA ILE A 261 -2.35 2.08 0.43
C ILE A 261 -1.78 1.37 -0.78
N CYS A 262 -0.79 1.97 -1.44
CA CYS A 262 -0.09 1.30 -2.52
C CYS A 262 0.74 0.13 -1.98
N ASP A 263 0.50 -1.08 -2.48
CA ASP A 263 1.20 -2.32 -2.08
C ASP A 263 2.69 -2.36 -2.48
N VAL A 264 3.16 -1.39 -3.28
CA VAL A 264 4.55 -1.29 -3.75
C VAL A 264 5.35 -0.29 -2.92
N CYS A 265 4.87 0.96 -2.76
CA CYS A 265 5.60 2.01 -2.04
C CYS A 265 5.05 2.33 -0.63
N GLY A 266 3.84 1.90 -0.29
CA GLY A 266 3.19 2.23 0.98
C GLY A 266 2.53 3.61 1.04
N ASP A 267 2.45 4.34 -0.08
CA ASP A 267 1.82 5.66 -0.12
C ASP A 267 0.29 5.56 -0.01
N SER A 268 -0.31 6.54 0.68
CA SER A 268 -1.76 6.72 0.72
C SER A 268 -2.27 7.39 -0.55
N ILE A 269 -3.20 6.73 -1.24
CA ILE A 269 -3.79 7.15 -2.52
C ILE A 269 -5.31 7.14 -2.40
N CYS A 270 -5.99 8.14 -2.97
CA CYS A 270 -7.46 8.14 -2.96
C CYS A 270 -8.04 7.16 -3.99
N SER A 271 -9.30 6.75 -3.78
CA SER A 271 -9.97 5.75 -4.64
C SER A 271 -10.03 6.11 -6.13
N SER A 272 -9.89 7.39 -6.49
CA SER A 272 -9.85 7.84 -7.90
C SER A 272 -8.48 7.73 -8.57
N HIS A 273 -7.38 7.65 -7.81
CA HIS A 273 -6.01 7.58 -8.33
C HIS A 273 -5.37 6.20 -8.10
N ILE A 274 -6.07 5.32 -7.38
CA ILE A 274 -5.62 3.95 -7.18
C ILE A 274 -6.01 3.09 -8.38
N ASN A 275 -5.11 2.19 -8.78
CA ASN A 275 -5.34 1.19 -9.79
C ASN A 275 -5.24 -0.20 -9.16
N ARG A 276 -5.78 -1.21 -9.85
CA ARG A 276 -5.66 -2.62 -9.44
C ARG A 276 -4.86 -3.39 -10.46
N CYS A 277 -3.90 -4.18 -9.99
CA CYS A 277 -3.19 -5.11 -10.85
C CYS A 277 -4.12 -6.24 -11.30
N HIS A 278 -4.14 -6.55 -12.60
CA HIS A 278 -4.98 -7.60 -13.18
C HIS A 278 -4.67 -8.99 -12.58
N ASP A 279 -3.40 -9.30 -12.30
CA ASP A 279 -2.97 -10.64 -11.86
C ASP A 279 -3.17 -10.88 -10.35
N CYS A 280 -2.73 -9.95 -9.49
CA CYS A 280 -2.80 -10.13 -8.04
C CYS A 280 -3.89 -9.31 -7.35
N ASN A 281 -4.61 -8.46 -8.08
CA ASN A 281 -5.66 -7.57 -7.57
C ASN A 281 -5.17 -6.59 -6.46
N ALA A 282 -3.85 -6.43 -6.32
CA ALA A 282 -3.20 -5.48 -5.42
C ALA A 282 -3.49 -4.03 -5.83
N PHE A 283 -3.61 -3.14 -4.84
CA PHE A 283 -3.82 -1.72 -5.05
C PHE A 283 -2.48 -1.02 -5.28
N VAL A 284 -2.36 -0.30 -6.38
CA VAL A 284 -1.13 0.38 -6.77
C VAL A 284 -1.38 1.80 -7.28
N CYS A 285 -0.47 2.72 -6.98
CA CYS A 285 -0.53 4.08 -7.48
C CYS A 285 -0.22 4.14 -8.99
N SER A 286 -0.40 5.33 -9.58
CA SER A 286 -0.14 5.58 -11.01
C SER A 286 1.30 5.29 -11.44
N ASP A 287 2.25 5.36 -10.51
CA ASP A 287 3.67 5.26 -10.83
C ASP A 287 4.17 3.80 -10.84
N HIS A 288 3.43 2.91 -10.16
CA HIS A 288 3.71 1.48 -10.06
C HIS A 288 2.66 0.63 -10.80
N ILE A 289 2.03 1.22 -11.82
CA ILE A 289 1.08 0.53 -12.70
C ILE A 289 1.49 0.72 -14.15
N HIS A 290 1.54 -0.39 -14.88
CA HIS A 290 1.98 -0.44 -16.25
C HIS A 290 0.94 -1.13 -17.11
N LYS A 291 0.77 -0.64 -18.34
CA LYS A 291 -0.15 -1.22 -19.31
C LYS A 291 0.60 -2.19 -20.21
N CYS A 292 0.11 -3.42 -20.34
CA CYS A 292 0.69 -4.37 -21.29
C CYS A 292 0.39 -3.94 -22.74
N SER A 293 1.43 -3.84 -23.58
CA SER A 293 1.31 -3.41 -25.00
C SER A 293 0.44 -4.35 -25.86
N VAL A 294 0.27 -5.61 -25.43
CA VAL A 294 -0.52 -6.62 -26.19
C VAL A 294 -1.99 -6.66 -25.76
N CYS A 295 -2.30 -6.99 -24.51
CA CYS A 295 -3.68 -7.10 -24.03
C CYS A 295 -4.30 -5.80 -23.51
N ASN A 296 -3.51 -4.73 -23.34
CA ASN A 296 -3.96 -3.45 -22.78
C ASN A 296 -4.43 -3.48 -21.30
N GLU A 297 -4.28 -4.60 -20.60
CA GLU A 297 -4.56 -4.72 -19.17
C GLU A 297 -3.46 -4.07 -18.31
N LEU A 298 -3.78 -3.76 -17.05
CA LEU A 298 -2.92 -3.06 -16.09
C LEU A 298 -2.24 -4.01 -15.10
N PHE A 299 -0.93 -3.88 -14.93
CA PHE A 299 -0.11 -4.75 -14.08
C PHE A 299 0.82 -3.92 -13.20
N CYS A 300 1.09 -4.40 -11.98
CA CYS A 300 2.11 -3.78 -11.13
C CYS A 300 3.53 -4.18 -11.55
N ASP A 301 4.53 -3.51 -11.01
CA ASP A 301 5.96 -3.72 -11.31
C ASP A 301 6.42 -5.17 -11.19
N LYS A 302 5.77 -5.97 -10.33
CA LYS A 302 6.11 -7.39 -10.11
C LYS A 302 5.56 -8.32 -11.20
N HIS A 303 4.54 -7.89 -11.94
CA HIS A 303 3.85 -8.70 -12.96
C HIS A 303 4.01 -8.13 -14.38
N ILE A 304 4.92 -7.17 -14.55
CA ILE A 304 5.28 -6.61 -15.84
C ILE A 304 6.75 -6.88 -16.15
N TYR A 305 7.03 -7.07 -17.43
CA TYR A 305 8.36 -7.31 -17.97
C TYR A 305 8.58 -6.42 -19.19
N GLU A 306 9.81 -5.99 -19.44
CA GLU A 306 10.14 -5.20 -20.63
C GLU A 306 10.75 -6.09 -21.72
N CYS A 307 10.32 -5.89 -22.97
CA CYS A 307 10.98 -6.51 -24.11
C CYS A 307 12.39 -5.94 -24.28
N PHE A 308 13.41 -6.80 -24.32
CA PHE A 308 14.81 -6.37 -24.47
C PHE A 308 15.11 -5.57 -25.75
N LEU A 309 14.30 -5.72 -26.81
CA LEU A 309 14.56 -5.11 -28.12
C LEU A 309 13.75 -3.82 -28.38
N CYS A 310 12.52 -3.72 -27.89
CA CYS A 310 11.67 -2.53 -28.09
C CYS A 310 11.25 -1.81 -26.80
N ASN A 311 11.59 -2.35 -25.62
CA ASN A 311 11.17 -1.88 -24.30
C ASN A 311 9.65 -1.82 -24.10
N ASP A 312 8.88 -2.58 -24.89
CA ASP A 312 7.44 -2.73 -24.67
C ASP A 312 7.18 -3.46 -23.35
N ASN A 313 6.17 -2.99 -22.62
CA ASN A 313 5.69 -3.60 -21.39
C ASN A 313 4.83 -4.84 -21.70
N LEU A 314 5.18 -5.97 -21.13
CA LEU A 314 4.57 -7.27 -21.35
C LEU A 314 4.18 -7.89 -20.00
N CYS A 315 2.93 -8.30 -19.86
CA CYS A 315 2.55 -9.16 -18.74
C CYS A 315 3.18 -10.55 -18.90
N GLU A 316 3.13 -11.36 -17.83
CA GLU A 316 3.80 -12.67 -17.79
C GLU A 316 3.43 -13.59 -18.97
N ILE A 317 2.16 -13.59 -19.40
CA ILE A 317 1.70 -14.42 -20.52
C ILE A 317 2.21 -13.96 -21.91
N HIS A 318 2.56 -12.67 -22.06
CA HIS A 318 3.07 -12.11 -23.32
C HIS A 318 4.59 -11.94 -23.31
N ALA A 319 5.23 -12.16 -22.15
CA ALA A 319 6.66 -12.16 -21.97
C ALA A 319 7.26 -13.51 -22.38
N ILE A 320 7.98 -13.54 -23.49
CA ILE A 320 8.61 -14.77 -24.01
C ILE A 320 10.08 -14.80 -23.58
N LYS A 321 10.46 -15.83 -22.82
CA LYS A 321 11.85 -16.02 -22.36
C LYS A 321 12.67 -16.81 -23.38
N SER A 322 13.84 -16.30 -23.76
CA SER A 322 14.78 -17.02 -24.61
C SER A 322 15.29 -18.29 -23.92
N SER A 323 15.34 -19.40 -24.68
CA SER A 323 15.91 -20.67 -24.22
C SER A 323 17.43 -20.66 -24.12
N TYR A 324 18.10 -19.62 -24.62
CA TYR A 324 19.56 -19.47 -24.57
C TYR A 324 19.99 -18.56 -23.42
N SER A 325 19.57 -17.29 -23.44
CA SER A 325 20.00 -16.27 -22.47
C SER A 325 19.01 -16.01 -21.34
N GLY A 326 17.75 -16.46 -21.48
CA GLY A 326 16.66 -16.08 -20.58
C GLY A 326 16.12 -14.64 -20.80
N LYS A 327 16.62 -13.90 -21.80
CA LYS A 327 16.10 -12.56 -22.15
C LYS A 327 14.59 -12.60 -22.43
N ILE A 328 13.89 -11.56 -22.01
CA ILE A 328 12.47 -11.37 -22.30
C ILE A 328 12.28 -10.66 -23.63
N SER A 329 11.36 -11.17 -24.45
CA SER A 329 11.01 -10.60 -25.75
C SER A 329 9.49 -10.67 -25.98
N CYS A 330 8.96 -9.78 -26.81
CA CYS A 330 7.58 -9.88 -27.29
C CYS A 330 7.48 -10.92 -28.42
N SER A 331 6.26 -11.26 -28.85
CA SER A 331 6.02 -12.19 -29.95
C SER A 331 6.77 -11.80 -31.23
N GLU A 332 6.77 -10.52 -31.60
CA GLU A 332 7.43 -9.99 -32.80
C GLU A 332 8.96 -10.04 -32.71
N HIS A 333 9.51 -10.07 -31.50
CA HIS A 333 10.96 -10.09 -31.22
C HIS A 333 11.45 -11.45 -30.71
N SER A 334 10.65 -12.49 -30.94
CA SER A 334 10.98 -13.88 -30.65
C SER A 334 10.94 -14.72 -31.92
N GLY A 335 11.69 -15.82 -31.94
CA GLY A 335 11.69 -16.75 -33.06
C GLY A 335 12.03 -18.17 -32.64
N GLN A 336 11.71 -19.12 -33.51
CA GLN A 336 11.93 -20.54 -33.24
C GLN A 336 13.11 -21.09 -34.05
N CYS A 337 13.99 -21.86 -33.38
CA CYS A 337 15.02 -22.60 -34.10
C CYS A 337 14.39 -23.71 -34.94
N SER A 338 14.78 -23.81 -36.21
CA SER A 338 14.22 -24.80 -37.12
C SER A 338 14.57 -26.25 -36.77
N ILE A 339 15.67 -26.46 -36.02
CA ILE A 339 16.18 -27.77 -35.61
C ILE A 339 15.59 -28.19 -34.26
N CYS A 340 15.88 -27.46 -33.17
CA CYS A 340 15.45 -27.87 -31.83
C CYS A 340 14.03 -27.41 -31.45
N LYS A 341 13.38 -26.59 -32.28
CA LYS A 341 12.02 -26.06 -32.06
C LYS A 341 11.85 -25.26 -30.77
N LYS A 342 12.93 -24.89 -30.09
CA LYS A 342 12.91 -23.97 -28.93
C LYS A 342 12.79 -22.51 -29.39
N ILE A 343 12.31 -21.65 -28.49
CA ILE A 343 12.12 -20.22 -28.73
C ILE A 343 13.32 -19.44 -28.19
N PHE A 344 13.76 -18.45 -28.96
CA PHE A 344 14.91 -17.59 -28.69
C PHE A 344 14.53 -16.14 -29.00
N SER A 345 15.31 -15.19 -28.49
CA SER A 345 15.14 -13.80 -28.92
C SER A 345 15.68 -13.62 -30.34
N LEU A 346 15.08 -12.75 -31.13
CA LEU A 346 15.44 -12.59 -32.55
C LEU A 346 16.91 -12.17 -32.75
N ASP A 347 17.52 -11.43 -31.81
CA ASP A 347 18.94 -11.04 -31.88
C ASP A 347 19.92 -12.21 -31.70
N GLU A 348 19.44 -13.36 -31.23
CA GLU A 348 20.24 -14.58 -31.01
C GLU A 348 20.11 -15.58 -32.15
N LEU A 349 19.20 -15.31 -33.10
CA LEU A 349 18.90 -16.22 -34.19
C LEU A 349 19.61 -15.77 -35.45
N GLU A 350 20.24 -16.74 -36.10
CA GLU A 350 20.96 -16.52 -37.34
C GLU A 350 20.33 -17.33 -38.49
N LYS A 351 20.51 -16.86 -39.72
CA LYS A 351 19.99 -17.55 -40.91
C LYS A 351 21.12 -18.23 -41.67
N CYS A 352 20.91 -19.49 -42.05
CA CYS A 352 21.83 -20.19 -42.94
C CYS A 352 21.99 -19.44 -44.25
N THR A 353 23.22 -19.16 -44.67
CA THR A 353 23.53 -18.39 -45.89
C THR A 353 22.95 -19.03 -47.16
N ILE A 354 22.76 -20.35 -47.19
CA ILE A 354 22.29 -21.07 -48.39
C ILE A 354 20.78 -21.28 -48.39
N CYS A 355 20.23 -21.88 -47.33
CA CYS A 355 18.80 -22.25 -47.28
C CYS A 355 17.94 -21.27 -46.48
N SER A 356 18.52 -20.22 -45.89
CA SER A 356 17.84 -19.21 -45.05
C SER A 356 17.11 -19.76 -43.83
N THR A 357 17.34 -21.02 -43.47
CA THR A 357 16.79 -21.66 -42.27
C THR A 357 17.28 -20.95 -41.01
N ILE A 358 16.37 -20.69 -40.06
CA ILE A 358 16.63 -20.00 -38.80
C ILE A 358 17.23 -20.98 -37.79
N LEU A 359 18.38 -20.62 -37.21
CA LEU A 359 19.20 -21.45 -36.33
C LEU A 359 19.49 -20.70 -35.02
N CYS A 360 19.56 -21.43 -33.92
CA CYS A 360 20.00 -20.89 -32.63
C CYS A 360 21.52 -21.00 -32.47
N PRO A 361 22.10 -20.38 -31.41
CA PRO A 361 23.55 -20.39 -31.18
C PRO A 361 24.19 -21.79 -31.07
N ASP A 362 23.42 -22.82 -30.70
CA ASP A 362 23.92 -24.20 -30.63
C ASP A 362 23.91 -24.94 -31.98
N HIS A 363 23.11 -24.46 -32.94
CA HIS A 363 22.90 -25.11 -34.24
C HIS A 363 23.50 -24.32 -35.42
N VAL A 364 24.06 -23.15 -35.13
CA VAL A 364 24.82 -22.36 -36.09
C VAL A 364 26.23 -22.92 -36.20
N LYS A 365 26.73 -23.01 -37.44
CA LYS A 365 28.13 -23.29 -37.73
C LYS A 365 28.71 -22.18 -38.59
N THR A 366 29.97 -21.82 -38.34
CA THR A 366 30.62 -20.69 -38.99
C THR A 366 31.82 -21.16 -39.78
N CYS A 367 31.89 -20.76 -41.06
CA CYS A 367 33.03 -21.11 -41.89
C CYS A 367 34.29 -20.38 -41.40
N SER A 368 35.34 -21.12 -41.06
CA SER A 368 36.60 -20.56 -40.54
C SER A 368 37.38 -19.71 -41.54
N ASN A 369 36.99 -19.69 -42.82
CA ASN A 369 37.65 -18.91 -43.86
C ASN A 369 36.88 -17.62 -44.20
N CYS A 370 35.55 -17.68 -44.34
CA CYS A 370 34.75 -16.51 -44.73
C CYS A 370 33.83 -15.96 -43.63
N ASN A 371 33.80 -16.60 -42.45
CA ASN A 371 32.97 -16.27 -41.29
C ASN A 371 31.46 -16.22 -41.55
N LYS A 372 30.99 -16.75 -42.68
CA LYS A 372 29.55 -16.88 -42.96
C LYS A 372 28.94 -18.04 -42.17
N VAL A 373 27.67 -17.89 -41.85
CA VAL A 373 26.86 -18.83 -41.07
C VAL A 373 26.15 -19.85 -41.95
N TYR A 374 26.15 -21.10 -41.51
CA TYR A 374 25.52 -22.23 -42.19
C TYR A 374 24.86 -23.18 -41.19
N CYS A 375 23.90 -23.97 -41.67
CA CYS A 375 23.44 -25.16 -40.94
C CYS A 375 24.40 -26.34 -41.18
N SER A 376 24.27 -27.39 -40.37
CA SER A 376 25.09 -28.61 -40.46
C SER A 376 25.08 -29.29 -41.83
N GLU A 377 23.99 -29.16 -42.60
CA GLU A 377 23.88 -29.75 -43.94
C GLU A 377 24.63 -28.97 -45.04
N HIS A 378 24.93 -27.70 -44.79
CA HIS A 378 25.50 -26.78 -45.79
C HIS A 378 26.93 -26.33 -45.46
N ILE A 379 27.59 -27.02 -44.53
CA ILE A 379 28.97 -26.77 -44.15
C ILE A 379 29.72 -28.09 -43.97
N ASN A 380 30.97 -28.12 -44.43
CA ASN A 380 31.84 -29.27 -44.25
C ASN A 380 32.66 -29.11 -42.98
N HIS A 381 33.07 -30.24 -42.40
CA HIS A 381 33.97 -30.30 -41.26
C HIS A 381 35.30 -30.93 -41.66
N CYS A 382 36.43 -30.37 -41.23
CA CYS A 382 37.76 -30.94 -41.52
C CYS A 382 38.28 -31.78 -40.37
N ASN A 383 38.22 -33.11 -40.48
CA ASN A 383 38.75 -34.04 -39.47
C ASN A 383 40.28 -33.87 -39.21
N GLY A 384 40.98 -33.16 -40.09
CA GLY A 384 42.41 -32.87 -39.96
C GLY A 384 42.72 -31.76 -38.95
N CYS A 385 41.88 -30.72 -38.86
CA CYS A 385 42.10 -29.55 -38.02
C CYS A 385 40.90 -29.16 -37.13
N GLY A 386 39.76 -29.83 -37.23
CA GLY A 386 38.53 -29.53 -36.48
C GLY A 386 37.79 -28.28 -36.95
N LYS A 387 38.21 -27.63 -38.04
CA LYS A 387 37.57 -26.41 -38.54
C LYS A 387 36.44 -26.72 -39.52
N ASP A 388 35.35 -25.96 -39.40
CA ASP A 388 34.26 -25.98 -40.37
C ASP A 388 34.54 -25.04 -41.56
N TYR A 389 34.18 -25.47 -42.77
CA TYR A 389 34.39 -24.72 -44.00
C TYR A 389 33.24 -24.92 -44.99
N CYS A 390 32.82 -23.84 -45.66
CA CYS A 390 31.81 -23.90 -46.71
C CYS A 390 32.44 -24.08 -48.09
N SER A 391 31.64 -23.99 -49.15
CA SER A 391 32.06 -24.09 -50.55
C SER A 391 33.07 -23.03 -50.99
N CYS A 392 33.33 -21.98 -50.21
CA CYS A 392 34.43 -21.04 -50.47
C CYS A 392 35.81 -21.71 -50.36
N THR A 393 35.88 -22.88 -49.70
CA THR A 393 37.08 -23.68 -49.53
C THR A 393 36.86 -25.04 -50.18
N HIS A 394 37.61 -25.33 -51.25
CA HIS A 394 37.52 -26.62 -51.92
C HIS A 394 38.18 -27.70 -51.08
N GLY A 395 37.42 -28.71 -50.68
CA GLY A 395 37.96 -29.88 -50.01
C GLY A 395 38.90 -30.65 -50.94
N VAL A 396 40.08 -31.00 -50.44
CA VAL A 396 41.11 -31.75 -51.18
C VAL A 396 41.19 -33.16 -50.60
N ARG A 397 41.12 -34.18 -51.46
CA ARG A 397 41.28 -35.58 -51.03
C ARG A 397 42.76 -35.92 -50.84
N CYS A 398 43.09 -36.54 -49.71
CA CYS A 398 44.41 -37.08 -49.48
C CYS A 398 44.71 -38.21 -50.47
N LYS A 399 45.86 -38.17 -51.15
CA LYS A 399 46.27 -39.21 -52.11
C LYS A 399 46.37 -40.60 -51.45
N LEU A 400 46.65 -40.66 -50.14
CA LEU A 400 46.89 -41.90 -49.41
C LEU A 400 45.65 -42.42 -48.67
N CYS A 401 45.02 -41.68 -47.76
CA CYS A 401 43.82 -42.17 -47.07
C CYS A 401 42.51 -41.92 -47.84
N GLN A 402 42.52 -41.11 -48.90
CA GLN A 402 41.34 -40.75 -49.72
C GLN A 402 40.25 -39.93 -49.01
N GLU A 403 40.38 -39.68 -47.71
CA GLU A 403 39.55 -38.74 -46.97
C GLU A 403 39.74 -37.31 -47.47
N THR A 404 38.68 -36.50 -47.33
CA THR A 404 38.65 -35.09 -47.76
C THR A 404 39.02 -34.17 -46.61
N TYR A 405 39.92 -33.23 -46.87
CA TYR A 405 40.41 -32.27 -45.88
C TYR A 405 40.37 -30.84 -46.44
N CYS A 406 40.47 -29.83 -45.57
CA CYS A 406 40.73 -28.47 -46.03
C CYS A 406 42.11 -28.38 -46.70
N PRO A 407 42.33 -27.43 -47.63
CA PRO A 407 43.60 -27.25 -48.34
C PRO A 407 44.81 -27.09 -47.42
N GLU A 408 44.65 -26.42 -46.26
CA GLU A 408 45.71 -26.23 -45.27
C GLU A 408 46.16 -27.54 -44.59
N CYS A 409 45.29 -28.55 -44.56
CA CYS A 409 45.57 -29.85 -43.97
C CYS A 409 46.22 -30.85 -44.94
N ILE A 410 46.41 -30.46 -46.21
CA ILE A 410 47.07 -31.26 -47.23
C ILE A 410 48.42 -30.62 -47.57
N ASN A 411 49.51 -31.39 -47.44
CA ASN A 411 50.84 -30.91 -47.77
C ASN A 411 51.08 -30.87 -49.30
N SER A 412 52.22 -30.35 -49.73
CA SER A 412 52.61 -30.23 -51.15
C SER A 412 52.78 -31.57 -51.89
N LYS A 413 52.75 -32.71 -51.19
CA LYS A 413 52.74 -34.07 -51.77
C LYS A 413 51.32 -34.61 -51.93
N GLY A 414 50.29 -33.88 -51.50
CA GLY A 414 48.89 -34.35 -51.51
C GLY A 414 48.55 -35.28 -50.34
N LEU A 415 49.33 -35.25 -49.24
CA LEU A 415 49.10 -36.08 -48.06
C LEU A 415 48.52 -35.26 -46.91
N CYS A 416 47.55 -35.83 -46.18
CA CYS A 416 47.10 -35.24 -44.93
C CYS A 416 48.16 -35.40 -43.84
N LYS A 417 48.07 -34.56 -42.79
CA LYS A 417 49.01 -34.56 -41.66
C LYS A 417 49.25 -35.95 -41.06
N ALA A 418 48.19 -36.74 -40.85
CA ALA A 418 48.31 -38.10 -40.32
C ALA A 418 49.02 -39.05 -41.30
N CYS A 419 48.72 -39.00 -42.59
CA CYS A 419 49.41 -39.83 -43.59
C CYS A 419 50.90 -39.48 -43.73
N ASP A 420 51.23 -38.19 -43.63
CA ASP A 420 52.61 -37.71 -43.69
C ASP A 420 53.40 -38.12 -42.44
N SER A 421 52.76 -38.10 -41.27
CA SER A 421 53.37 -38.40 -39.97
C SER A 421 53.39 -39.89 -39.60
N LEU A 422 53.09 -40.80 -40.52
CA LEU A 422 53.08 -42.25 -40.26
C LEU A 422 54.42 -42.75 -39.72
N ALA A 423 54.46 -43.11 -38.44
CA ALA A 423 55.62 -43.63 -37.73
C ALA A 423 55.35 -45.06 -37.22
N HIS A 424 56.40 -45.85 -37.03
CA HIS A 424 56.26 -47.23 -36.55
C HIS A 424 55.64 -47.26 -35.16
N VAL A 425 54.73 -48.21 -34.93
CA VAL A 425 54.08 -48.44 -33.63
C VAL A 425 54.07 -49.94 -33.33
N ASP A 426 54.13 -50.30 -32.04
CA ASP A 426 54.01 -51.69 -31.61
C ASP A 426 52.57 -52.20 -31.78
N SER A 427 52.43 -53.49 -32.09
CA SER A 427 51.15 -54.21 -32.12
C SER A 427 50.42 -54.19 -30.77
N GLU A 428 51.12 -54.04 -29.65
CA GLU A 428 50.50 -54.00 -28.31
C GLU A 428 49.93 -52.64 -27.92
N SER A 429 50.07 -51.62 -28.78
CA SER A 429 49.57 -50.27 -28.52
C SER A 429 48.07 -50.26 -28.25
N ASP A 430 47.66 -49.63 -27.14
CA ASP A 430 46.25 -49.52 -26.73
C ASP A 430 45.37 -48.89 -27.81
N LEU A 431 45.93 -47.99 -28.63
CA LEU A 431 45.23 -47.33 -29.73
C LEU A 431 44.83 -48.27 -30.87
N LEU A 432 45.45 -49.45 -30.97
CA LEU A 432 45.19 -50.41 -32.04
C LEU A 432 44.19 -51.50 -31.63
N LYS A 433 43.95 -51.70 -30.33
CA LYS A 433 43.04 -52.75 -29.82
C LYS A 433 41.65 -52.66 -30.44
N ASN A 434 41.02 -51.48 -30.38
CA ASN A 434 39.69 -51.25 -30.97
C ASN A 434 39.67 -51.40 -32.50
N VAL A 435 40.78 -51.09 -33.17
CA VAL A 435 40.92 -51.23 -34.63
C VAL A 435 41.02 -52.70 -35.01
N PHE A 436 41.75 -53.50 -34.22
CA PHE A 436 41.91 -54.94 -34.42
C PHE A 436 40.62 -55.71 -34.14
N GLU A 437 39.82 -55.28 -33.16
CA GLU A 437 38.49 -55.85 -32.92
C GLU A 437 37.54 -55.60 -34.11
N GLN A 438 37.55 -54.40 -34.68
CA GLN A 438 36.70 -54.04 -35.82
C GLN A 438 37.22 -54.56 -37.16
N VAL A 439 38.53 -54.73 -37.31
CA VAL A 439 39.18 -55.23 -38.53
C VAL A 439 40.20 -56.33 -38.20
N PRO A 440 39.73 -57.56 -37.85
CA PRO A 440 40.60 -58.63 -37.34
C PRO A 440 41.65 -59.11 -38.32
N GLU A 441 41.39 -58.98 -39.63
CA GLU A 441 42.33 -59.36 -40.69
C GLU A 441 43.67 -58.60 -40.63
N VAL A 442 43.72 -57.49 -39.91
CA VAL A 442 44.89 -56.61 -39.79
C VAL A 442 45.86 -57.08 -38.69
N ILE A 443 45.40 -57.92 -37.75
CA ILE A 443 46.20 -58.48 -36.65
C ILE A 443 47.37 -59.33 -37.18
N ASN A 444 47.20 -59.95 -38.35
CA ASN A 444 48.21 -60.85 -38.94
C ASN A 444 49.25 -60.11 -39.81
N TYR A 445 49.33 -58.78 -39.71
CA TYR A 445 50.31 -57.99 -40.46
C TYR A 445 51.62 -57.84 -39.68
N ARG A 446 52.75 -57.83 -40.39
CA ARG A 446 54.08 -57.86 -39.76
C ARG A 446 54.50 -56.54 -39.10
N LYS A 447 54.07 -55.40 -39.62
CA LYS A 447 54.48 -54.07 -39.13
C LYS A 447 53.32 -53.09 -39.18
N TYR A 448 53.28 -52.20 -38.20
CA TYR A 448 52.24 -51.19 -38.06
C TYR A 448 52.85 -49.78 -38.06
N TYR A 449 52.20 -48.87 -38.76
CA TYR A 449 52.56 -47.46 -38.76
C TYR A 449 51.33 -46.63 -38.44
N LEU A 450 51.44 -45.75 -37.44
CA LEU A 450 50.33 -44.91 -37.00
C LEU A 450 50.69 -43.44 -37.24
N GLY A 451 49.71 -42.70 -37.76
CA GLY A 451 49.77 -41.26 -37.91
C GLY A 451 48.52 -40.64 -37.30
N ILE A 452 48.69 -39.51 -36.63
CA ILE A 452 47.66 -38.90 -35.79
C ILE A 452 47.42 -37.47 -36.30
N ALA A 453 46.15 -37.12 -36.52
CA ALA A 453 45.70 -35.75 -36.78
C ALA A 453 44.70 -35.31 -35.69
N HIS A 454 44.02 -34.17 -35.92
CA HIS A 454 43.14 -33.59 -34.89
C HIS A 454 42.04 -34.55 -34.46
N GLU A 455 41.28 -35.14 -35.40
CA GLU A 455 40.16 -36.05 -35.08
C GLU A 455 40.25 -37.39 -35.80
N VAL A 456 41.19 -37.55 -36.72
CA VAL A 456 41.41 -38.78 -37.49
C VAL A 456 42.82 -39.32 -37.31
N ASN A 457 42.90 -40.61 -37.10
CA ASN A 457 44.11 -41.40 -37.07
C ASN A 457 44.18 -42.29 -38.32
N ILE A 458 45.39 -42.51 -38.82
CA ILE A 458 45.65 -43.38 -39.97
C ILE A 458 46.58 -44.50 -39.53
N LEU A 459 46.12 -45.74 -39.59
CA LEU A 459 46.93 -46.94 -39.45
C LEU A 459 47.30 -47.46 -40.83
N TYR A 460 48.58 -47.72 -41.05
CA TYR A 460 49.08 -48.51 -42.16
C TYR A 460 49.70 -49.80 -41.64
N ALA A 461 49.02 -50.91 -41.83
CA ALA A 461 49.53 -52.24 -41.53
C ALA A 461 50.18 -52.83 -42.78
N LYS A 462 51.35 -53.46 -42.64
CA LYS A 462 52.17 -53.90 -43.77
C LYS A 462 52.68 -55.34 -43.63
N ASN A 463 52.49 -56.09 -44.71
CA ASN A 463 53.12 -57.37 -45.00
C ASN A 463 54.15 -57.23 -46.14
N ILE A 464 54.67 -58.34 -46.68
CA ILE A 464 55.73 -58.30 -47.70
C ILE A 464 55.25 -57.58 -48.98
N ILE A 465 54.03 -57.90 -49.45
CA ILE A 465 53.51 -57.41 -50.75
C ILE A 465 52.25 -56.54 -50.57
N MET A 466 51.43 -56.86 -49.58
CA MET A 466 50.18 -56.15 -49.27
C MET A 466 50.33 -55.23 -48.06
N GLY A 467 49.65 -54.09 -48.11
CA GLY A 467 49.38 -53.25 -46.96
C GLY A 467 47.89 -52.93 -46.82
N HIS A 468 47.51 -52.44 -45.67
CA HIS A 468 46.14 -52.07 -45.33
C HIS A 468 46.15 -50.69 -44.68
N LEU A 469 45.43 -49.74 -45.26
CA LEU A 469 45.23 -48.38 -44.75
C LEU A 469 43.87 -48.28 -44.09
N ILE A 470 43.86 -47.79 -42.86
CA ILE A 470 42.66 -47.65 -42.04
C ILE A 470 42.64 -46.25 -41.46
N ALA A 471 41.63 -45.48 -41.82
CA ALA A 471 41.30 -44.23 -41.17
C ALA A 471 40.27 -44.50 -40.08
N PHE A 472 40.53 -44.01 -38.88
CA PHE A 472 39.65 -44.19 -37.72
C PHE A 472 39.64 -42.94 -36.86
N ASP A 473 38.54 -42.67 -36.16
CA ASP A 473 38.46 -41.53 -35.26
C ASP A 473 39.16 -41.79 -33.92
N LYS A 474 39.16 -40.80 -33.02
CA LYS A 474 39.75 -40.93 -31.67
C LYS A 474 39.12 -42.01 -30.79
N SER A 475 37.87 -42.39 -31.04
CA SER A 475 37.19 -43.46 -30.30
C SER A 475 37.59 -44.86 -30.79
N GLY A 476 38.29 -44.94 -31.93
CA GLY A 476 38.64 -46.19 -32.58
C GLY A 476 37.64 -46.61 -33.67
N LYS A 477 36.59 -45.84 -33.93
CA LYS A 477 35.60 -46.18 -34.97
C LYS A 477 36.21 -46.01 -36.35
N ILE A 478 36.07 -47.03 -37.19
CA ILE A 478 36.59 -47.02 -38.55
C ILE A 478 35.80 -46.03 -39.42
N LEU A 479 36.49 -45.06 -40.01
CA LEU A 479 35.94 -44.10 -40.97
C LEU A 479 36.07 -44.63 -42.41
N ASN A 480 37.23 -45.20 -42.74
CA ASN A 480 37.53 -45.76 -44.05
C ASN A 480 38.60 -46.85 -43.91
N SER A 481 38.51 -47.89 -44.72
CA SER A 481 39.42 -49.05 -44.67
C SER A 481 39.65 -49.58 -46.08
N ARG A 482 40.92 -49.71 -46.50
CA ARG A 482 41.26 -50.19 -47.84
C ARG A 482 42.60 -50.92 -47.89
N LYS A 483 42.65 -51.95 -48.74
CA LYS A 483 43.90 -52.66 -49.09
C LYS A 483 44.67 -51.84 -50.13
N ILE A 484 45.99 -51.77 -50.00
CA ILE A 484 46.88 -51.04 -50.90
C ILE A 484 48.16 -51.86 -51.13
N SER A 485 48.63 -51.94 -52.38
CA SER A 485 49.91 -52.61 -52.64
C SER A 485 51.08 -51.81 -52.06
N ILE A 486 52.17 -52.50 -51.68
CA ILE A 486 53.37 -51.82 -51.17
C ILE A 486 53.95 -50.81 -52.18
N VAL A 487 53.89 -51.13 -53.47
CA VAL A 487 54.39 -50.28 -54.56
C VAL A 487 53.53 -49.03 -54.67
N GLU A 488 52.21 -49.18 -54.63
CA GLU A 488 51.27 -48.07 -54.69
C GLU A 488 51.36 -47.17 -53.44
N PHE A 489 51.57 -47.75 -52.26
CA PHE A 489 51.83 -47.01 -51.02
C PHE A 489 53.10 -46.16 -51.14
N LEU A 490 54.21 -46.75 -51.58
CA LEU A 490 55.48 -46.05 -51.75
C LEU A 490 55.37 -44.93 -52.80
N LYS A 491 54.70 -45.21 -53.93
CA LYS A 491 54.46 -44.21 -54.98
C LYS A 491 53.67 -43.03 -54.42
N ARG A 492 52.55 -43.27 -53.74
CA ARG A 492 51.69 -42.21 -53.20
C ARG A 492 52.31 -41.46 -52.01
N LYS A 493 53.19 -42.10 -51.22
CA LYS A 493 53.82 -41.48 -50.05
C LYS A 493 55.07 -40.66 -50.38
N PHE A 494 55.88 -41.09 -51.35
CA PHE A 494 57.21 -40.53 -51.57
C PHE A 494 57.42 -39.88 -52.94
N LEU A 495 56.68 -40.26 -53.98
CA LEU A 495 56.84 -39.70 -55.32
C LEU A 495 55.84 -38.55 -55.51
N LYS A 496 56.37 -37.38 -55.90
CA LYS A 496 55.55 -36.37 -56.57
C LYS A 496 55.24 -36.89 -57.97
N ASP A 497 53.98 -36.83 -58.37
CA ASP A 497 53.64 -37.00 -59.79
C ASP A 497 54.25 -35.85 -60.60
#